data_AF-A0AAV7FFM8-F1
#
_entry.id   AF-A0AAV7FFM8-F1
#
_cell.length_a   1.000
_cell.length_b   1.000
_cell.length_c   1.000
_cell.angle_alpha   90.00
_cell.angle_beta   90.00
_cell.angle_gamma   90.00
#
_symmetry.space_group_name_H-M   'P 1'
#
loop_
_entity.id
_entity.type
_entity.pdbx_description
1 polymer ?
#
loop_
_entity_poly.entity_id
_entity_poly.type
_entity_poly.pdbx_seq_one_letter_code
_entity_poly.pdbx_strand_id
1 'polypeptide(L)' 'MHPIERFLRKLKISVRNKARPEGSIAEAYIDNEALTYCSMYIDGVETKFNQADRNYDGDPMSLQNKISVFSHSS' A
#
# COMPACT_ATOMS: atom_id res chain seq x y z
N MET A 1 -1.18 1.80 19.96
CA MET A 1 0.28 1.90 19.70
C MET A 1 0.58 3.26 19.10
N HIS A 2 1.64 3.89 19.57
CA HIS A 2 2.04 5.22 19.13
C HIS A 2 2.61 5.19 17.69
N PRO A 3 2.57 6.31 16.95
CA PRO A 3 3.04 6.37 15.56
C PRO A 3 4.48 5.87 15.36
N ILE A 4 5.37 6.20 16.30
CA ILE A 4 6.79 5.82 16.28
C ILE A 4 6.95 4.29 16.41
N GLU A 5 6.22 3.68 17.34
CA GLU A 5 6.24 2.23 17.54
C GLU A 5 5.77 1.47 16.29
N ARG A 6 4.74 2.00 15.62
CA ARG A 6 4.22 1.42 14.37
C ARG A 6 5.25 1.47 13.25
N PHE A 7 6.01 2.57 13.15
CA PHE A 7 7.08 2.72 12.18
C PHE A 7 8.23 1.74 12.45
N LEU A 8 8.72 1.70 13.69
CA LEU A 8 9.79 0.77 14.08
C LEU A 8 9.38 -0.70 13.88
N ARG A 9 8.11 -1.04 14.13
CA ARG A 9 7.58 -2.37 13.86
C ARG A 9 7.63 -2.71 12.37
N LYS A 10 7.31 -1.77 11.47
CA LYS A 10 7.41 -2.00 10.02
C LYS A 10 8.86 -2.27 9.61
N LEU A 11 9.80 -1.42 10.03
CA LEU A 11 11.22 -1.60 9.72
C LEU A 11 11.74 -2.96 10.21
N LYS A 12 11.37 -3.35 11.44
CA LYS A 12 11.77 -4.65 12.01
C LYS A 12 11.29 -5.83 11.17
N ILE A 13 10.09 -5.76 10.59
CA ILE A 13 9.54 -6.82 9.73
C ILE A 13 10.23 -6.83 8.36
N SER A 14 10.67 -5.67 7.86
CA SER A 14 11.37 -5.55 6.57
C SER A 14 12.78 -6.15 6.59
N VAL A 15 13.43 -6.30 7.75
CA VAL A 15 14.76 -6.91 7.87
C VAL A 15 14.67 -8.44 7.75
N ARG A 16 14.76 -8.95 6.52
CA ARG A 16 14.91 -10.38 6.20
C ARG A 16 16.37 -10.84 6.32
N ASN A 17 17.32 -9.99 5.92
CA ASN A 17 18.75 -10.25 6.05
C ASN A 17 19.35 -9.44 7.22
N LYS A 18 19.65 -10.12 8.34
CA LYS A 18 20.24 -9.47 9.53
C LYS A 18 21.70 -9.07 9.36
N ALA A 19 22.42 -9.64 8.38
CA ALA A 19 23.81 -9.26 8.12
C ALA A 19 23.92 -7.91 7.38
N ARG A 20 22.84 -7.46 6.75
CA ARG A 20 22.74 -6.19 6.01
C ARG A 20 21.35 -5.56 6.21
N PRO A 21 21.06 -5.02 7.41
CA PRO A 21 19.71 -4.61 7.75
C PRO A 21 19.21 -3.43 6.90
N GLU A 22 20.06 -2.46 6.58
CA GLU A 22 19.71 -1.31 5.74
C GLU A 22 19.40 -1.75 4.31
N GLY A 23 20.24 -2.63 3.74
CA GLY A 23 20.01 -3.21 2.42
C GLY A 23 18.71 -4.00 2.35
N SER A 24 18.43 -4.81 3.38
CA SER A 24 17.17 -5.56 3.45
C SER A 24 15.94 -4.67 3.54
N ILE A 25 16.04 -3.51 4.22
CA ILE A 25 14.94 -2.54 4.27
C ILE A 25 14.75 -1.86 2.91
N ALA A 26 15.85 -1.49 2.23
CA ALA A 26 15.79 -0.88 0.91
C ALA A 26 15.16 -1.82 -0.13
N GLU A 27 15.56 -3.09 -0.14
CA GLU A 27 14.95 -4.14 -0.99
C GLU A 27 13.46 -4.28 -0.73
N ALA A 28 13.05 -4.38 0.55
CA ALA A 28 11.65 -4.48 0.93
C ALA A 28 10.83 -3.24 0.51
N TYR A 29 11.46 -2.06 0.46
CA TYR A 29 10.81 -0.84 -0.04
C TYR A 29 10.60 -0.91 -1.55
N ILE A 30 11.62 -1.30 -2.31
CA ILE A 30 11.55 -1.47 -3.78
C ILE A 30 10.45 -2.48 -4.14
N ASP A 31 10.42 -3.63 -3.47
CA ASP A 31 9.39 -4.64 -3.67
C ASP A 31 7.97 -4.08 -3.40
N ASN A 32 7.83 -3.27 -2.34
CA ASN A 32 6.54 -2.69 -1.98
C ASN A 32 6.06 -1.67 -3.02
N GLU A 33 6.96 -0.83 -3.51
CA GLU A 33 6.68 0.17 -4.54
C GLU A 33 6.35 -0.48 -5.88
N ALA A 34 7.12 -1.50 -6.28
CA ALA A 34 6.85 -2.28 -7.49
C ALA A 34 5.48 -2.97 -7.44
N LEU A 35 5.14 -3.63 -6.33
CA LEU A 35 3.82 -4.26 -6.15
C LEU A 35 2.70 -3.23 -6.13
N THR A 36 2.92 -2.08 -5.50
CA THR A 36 1.97 -0.96 -5.51
C THR A 36 1.71 -0.48 -6.92
N TYR A 37 2.78 -0.25 -7.70
CA TYR A 37 2.69 0.17 -9.08
C TYR A 37 1.96 -0.86 -9.95
N CYS A 38 2.37 -2.12 -9.89
CA CYS A 38 1.69 -3.21 -10.62
C CYS A 38 0.20 -3.30 -10.26
N SER A 39 -0.16 -3.10 -8.99
CA SER A 39 -1.55 -3.16 -8.53
C SER A 39 -2.46 -2.09 -9.13
N MET A 40 -1.90 -0.97 -9.61
CA MET A 40 -2.68 0.09 -10.27
C MET A 40 -3.18 -0.33 -11.66
N TYR A 41 -2.58 -1.35 -12.27
CA TYR A 41 -2.91 -1.82 -13.62
C TYR A 41 -3.60 -3.19 -13.63
N ILE A 42 -3.85 -3.78 -12.46
CA ILE A 42 -4.57 -5.05 -12.33
C ILE A 42 -6.02 -4.74 -11.96
N ASP A 43 -6.92 -4.95 -12.92
CA ASP A 43 -8.36 -4.74 -12.71
C ASP A 43 -9.01 -5.89 -11.95
N GLY A 44 -10.03 -5.56 -11.15
CA GLY A 44 -10.85 -6.54 -10.42
C GLY A 44 -10.21 -7.12 -9.15
N VAL A 45 -9.04 -6.61 -8.73
CA VAL A 45 -8.38 -7.02 -7.48
C VAL A 45 -8.51 -5.92 -6.43
N GLU A 46 -8.94 -6.29 -5.23
CA GLU A 46 -8.93 -5.37 -4.09
C GLU A 46 -7.49 -5.04 -3.67
N THR A 47 -7.13 -3.77 -3.82
CA THR A 47 -5.85 -3.24 -3.36
C THR A 47 -6.05 -2.43 -2.08
N LYS A 48 -4.96 -2.19 -1.35
CA LYS A 48 -4.98 -1.28 -0.19
C LYS A 48 -5.45 0.14 -0.52
N PHE A 49 -5.42 0.53 -1.79
CA PHE A 49 -5.81 1.86 -2.26
C PHE A 49 -7.30 1.94 -2.58
N ASN A 50 -7.91 0.82 -2.97
CA ASN A 50 -9.33 0.74 -3.32
C ASN A 50 -10.21 0.35 -2.12
N GLN A 51 -9.62 -0.18 -1.05
CA GLN A 51 -10.35 -0.62 0.14
C GLN A 51 -10.80 0.58 0.98
N ALA A 52 -12.10 0.61 1.34
CA ALA A 52 -12.63 1.57 2.30
C ALA A 52 -11.94 1.42 3.66
N ASP A 53 -11.76 2.53 4.38
CA ASP A 53 -11.15 2.47 5.72
C ASP A 53 -12.01 1.60 6.66
N ARG A 54 -11.38 0.95 7.64
CA ARG A 54 -12.09 0.04 8.56
C ARG A 54 -13.12 0.76 9.44
N ASN A 55 -12.99 2.08 9.54
CA ASN A 55 -13.91 2.97 10.27
C ASN A 55 -14.64 3.92 9.30
N TYR A 56 -14.93 3.47 8.08
CA TYR A 56 -15.60 4.30 7.08
C TYR A 56 -17.11 4.37 7.39
N ASP A 57 -17.55 5.47 8.00
CA ASP A 57 -18.98 5.76 8.27
C ASP A 57 -19.75 6.28 7.03
N GLY A 58 -19.08 6.33 5.87
CA GLY A 58 -19.60 6.91 4.63
C GLY A 58 -20.20 5.89 3.66
N ASP A 59 -21.12 6.38 2.82
CA ASP A 59 -21.74 5.62 1.72
C ASP A 59 -20.67 5.15 0.69
N PRO A 60 -20.56 3.83 0.40
CA PRO A 60 -19.55 3.26 -0.50
C PRO A 60 -19.54 3.86 -1.92
N MET A 61 -20.61 4.52 -2.34
CA MET A 61 -20.74 5.15 -3.66
C MET A 61 -19.80 6.35 -3.88
N SER A 62 -19.27 6.96 -2.81
CA SER A 62 -18.45 8.19 -2.91
C SER A 62 -16.96 7.93 -3.19
N LEU A 63 -16.46 6.72 -2.92
CA LEU A 63 -15.05 6.36 -3.15
C LEU A 63 -14.75 6.14 -4.64
N GLN A 64 -15.74 5.71 -5.41
CA GLN A 64 -15.63 5.41 -6.84
C GLN A 64 -15.45 6.68 -7.70
N ASN A 65 -15.85 7.84 -7.18
CA ASN A 65 -15.85 9.10 -7.92
C ASN A 65 -14.57 9.96 -7.73
N LYS A 66 -13.59 9.57 -6.90
CA LYS A 66 -12.53 10.52 -6.49
C LYS A 66 -11.14 10.34 -7.10
N ILE A 67 -10.84 9.29 -7.86
CA ILE A 67 -9.53 9.23 -8.55
C ILE A 67 -9.68 8.55 -9.91
N SER A 68 -10.14 9.32 -10.91
CA SER A 68 -10.06 8.88 -12.29
C SER A 68 -9.27 9.91 -13.10
N VAL A 69 -7.94 9.80 -13.01
CA VAL A 69 -7.00 10.47 -13.95
C VAL A 69 -6.74 9.56 -15.16
N PHE A 70 -7.10 8.27 -15.07
CA PHE A 70 -6.86 7.25 -16.10
C PHE A 70 -8.12 6.48 -16.49
N SER A 71 -9.30 7.12 -16.59
CA SER A 71 -10.45 6.48 -17.21
C SER A 71 -10.16 6.22 -18.68
N HIS A 72 -9.87 4.97 -19.03
CA HIS A 72 -9.97 4.52 -20.42
C HIS A 72 -11.45 4.46 -20.79
N SER A 73 -11.87 5.37 -21.67
CA SER A 73 -13.14 5.30 -22.36
C SER A 73 -13.14 4.07 -23.26
N SER A 74 -13.98 3.09 -22.96
CA SER A 74 -14.45 2.11 -23.94
C SER A 74 -15.72 2.63 -24.60
#